data_AF-A0A7S2C128-F1
#
_entry.id   AF-A0A7S2C128-F1
#
_cell.length_a   1.000
_cell.length_b   1.000
_cell.length_c   1.000
_cell.angle_alpha   90.00
_cell.angle_beta   90.00
_cell.angle_gamma   90.00
#
_symmetry.space_group_name_H-M   'P 1'
#
loop_
_entity.id
_entity.type
_entity.pdbx_description
1 polymer ?
#
loop_
_entity_poly.entity_id
_entity_poly.type
_entity_poly.pdbx_seq_one_letter_code
_entity_poly.pdbx_strand_id
1 'polypeptide(L)'
;KGSLPESEDNPVLLGNHRDAWVYGAADPNSGTAQLLEVAKGLGVLLAKGWRPQRSIVLCSWSGEEYGLLGSTAWSEVNAKTPLLQRAMAYLNVDTGVSGTQFRAQGTPVLGRVLSSALGAIADPGRPGHTLVEQWDDGDLFALGSGSDYTAFIDHLGIPSLDMAFWPGAAYGVYHSVFDSFEWMDSVGDPGFKYHVAMSQLWGLVALRLAGSSSEGEDVSAPPSTTTVPFNFTLQAEAIGTYIADAKARPNGTMVDYRALDAAQAKFAAAAEHAMAQERAAMGTHDLALIRSLNERMVYTERQFLTADGLPERKYFKHCLQAPGLYTGYAPKTLPGVYDAVSAGDWETANAQATIAAERIDAAATFLMGSI
;
A
#
# COMPACT_ATOMS: atom_id res chain seq x y z
N LYS A 1 -8.06 18.82 4.58
CA LYS A 1 -9.05 18.06 5.37
C LYS A 1 -10.20 17.66 4.47
N GLY A 2 -10.72 16.45 4.66
CA GLY A 2 -11.92 15.96 3.99
C GLY A 2 -13.20 16.60 4.52
N SER A 3 -14.32 16.29 3.88
CA SER A 3 -15.66 16.73 4.31
C SER A 3 -16.33 15.77 5.31
N LEU A 4 -15.89 14.52 5.42
CA LEU A 4 -16.45 13.56 6.39
C LEU A 4 -16.20 14.00 7.84
N PRO A 5 -17.12 13.67 8.78
CA PRO A 5 -16.88 13.92 10.20
C PRO A 5 -15.64 13.15 10.66
N GLU A 6 -14.95 13.64 11.69
CA GLU A 6 -13.72 13.00 12.20
C GLU A 6 -13.94 11.53 12.57
N SER A 7 -15.15 11.16 13.03
CA SER A 7 -15.52 9.77 13.33
C SER A 7 -15.66 8.86 12.11
N GLU A 8 -15.73 9.40 10.90
CA GLU A 8 -15.82 8.67 9.61
C GLU A 8 -14.70 9.02 8.61
N ASP A 9 -13.86 10.01 8.91
CA ASP A 9 -12.70 10.34 8.09
C ASP A 9 -11.65 9.23 8.15
N ASN A 10 -11.28 8.68 7.00
CA ASN A 10 -10.22 7.69 6.86
C ASN A 10 -9.10 8.28 5.98
N PRO A 11 -8.07 8.92 6.58
CA PRO A 11 -7.09 9.68 5.81
C PRO A 11 -6.30 8.84 4.81
N VAL A 12 -5.94 9.46 3.68
CA VAL A 12 -5.00 8.93 2.68
C VAL A 12 -3.71 9.72 2.80
N LEU A 13 -2.62 9.02 3.09
CA LEU A 13 -1.30 9.64 3.22
C LEU A 13 -0.52 9.43 1.92
N LEU A 14 0.16 10.48 1.46
CA LEU A 14 1.13 10.43 0.38
C LEU A 14 2.48 10.79 0.97
N GLY A 15 3.49 9.95 0.78
CA GLY A 15 4.83 10.17 1.32
C GLY A 15 5.95 10.01 0.31
N ASN A 16 6.98 10.83 0.51
CA ASN A 16 8.26 10.80 -0.17
C ASN A 16 9.31 11.36 0.81
N HIS A 17 10.49 10.77 0.87
CA HIS A 17 11.60 11.38 1.61
C HIS A 17 12.29 12.48 0.80
N ARG A 18 12.99 13.37 1.50
CA ARG A 18 13.59 14.58 0.92
C ARG A 18 15.10 14.63 1.11
N ASP A 19 15.64 13.89 2.07
CA ASP A 19 17.08 13.81 2.23
C ASP A 19 17.70 12.93 1.14
N ALA A 20 18.90 13.27 0.71
CA ALA A 20 19.65 12.48 -0.26
C ALA A 20 21.09 12.35 0.22
N TRP A 21 21.80 11.31 -0.22
CA TRP A 21 23.23 11.20 0.04
C TRP A 21 24.06 12.36 -0.52
N VAL A 22 23.71 12.83 -1.73
CA VAL A 22 24.42 13.93 -2.42
C VAL A 22 23.44 14.92 -3.06
N TYR A 23 23.13 14.74 -4.34
CA TYR A 23 22.15 15.58 -5.06
C TYR A 23 20.81 14.87 -5.18
N GLY A 24 20.83 13.56 -5.49
CA GLY A 24 19.65 12.70 -5.43
C GLY A 24 18.57 13.10 -6.42
N ALA A 25 18.91 13.29 -7.69
CA ALA A 25 17.95 13.72 -8.70
C ALA A 25 16.87 12.66 -8.96
N ALA A 26 17.23 11.38 -8.96
CA ALA A 26 16.31 10.25 -8.92
C ALA A 26 15.88 9.98 -7.47
N ASP A 27 16.83 9.57 -6.62
CA ASP A 27 16.59 9.23 -5.22
C ASP A 27 16.94 10.40 -4.28
N PRO A 28 15.97 11.13 -3.72
CA PRO A 28 14.51 10.99 -3.89
C PRO A 28 13.85 12.14 -4.67
N ASN A 29 14.62 13.10 -5.20
CA ASN A 29 14.04 14.36 -5.65
C ASN A 29 13.11 14.19 -6.86
N SER A 30 13.15 13.07 -7.58
CA SER A 30 12.14 12.73 -8.60
C SER A 30 10.75 12.59 -7.97
N GLY A 31 10.64 11.88 -6.85
CA GLY A 31 9.40 11.80 -6.07
C GLY A 31 9.08 13.09 -5.34
N THR A 32 10.08 13.84 -4.84
CA THR A 32 9.83 15.15 -4.20
C THR A 32 9.19 16.14 -5.17
N ALA A 33 9.70 16.21 -6.41
CA ALA A 33 9.12 17.04 -7.45
C ALA A 33 7.66 16.65 -7.76
N GLN A 34 7.38 15.35 -7.80
CA GLN A 34 6.03 14.82 -8.05
C GLN A 34 5.08 15.09 -6.87
N LEU A 35 5.54 14.97 -5.62
CA LEU A 35 4.76 15.31 -4.43
C LEU A 35 4.33 16.78 -4.47
N LEU A 36 5.24 17.68 -4.86
CA LEU A 36 4.96 19.10 -5.01
C LEU A 36 3.96 19.38 -6.15
N GLU A 37 4.07 18.70 -7.29
CA GLU A 37 3.14 18.87 -8.40
C GLU A 37 1.75 18.31 -8.06
N VAL A 38 1.66 17.18 -7.34
CA VAL A 38 0.39 16.68 -6.77
C VAL A 38 -0.20 17.71 -5.80
N ALA A 39 0.61 18.27 -4.90
CA ALA A 39 0.17 19.31 -3.96
C ALA A 39 -0.42 20.53 -4.69
N LYS A 40 0.25 20.99 -5.75
CA LYS A 40 -0.19 22.09 -6.59
C LYS A 40 -1.49 21.76 -7.32
N GLY A 41 -1.61 20.56 -7.89
CA GLY A 41 -2.84 20.09 -8.55
C GLY A 41 -4.03 20.05 -7.59
N LEU A 42 -3.85 19.50 -6.39
CA LEU A 42 -4.84 19.52 -5.33
C LEU A 42 -5.20 20.96 -4.92
N GLY A 43 -4.22 21.87 -4.82
CA GLY A 43 -4.45 23.29 -4.56
C GLY A 43 -5.33 23.96 -5.61
N VAL A 44 -5.13 23.66 -6.89
CA VAL A 44 -5.97 24.15 -8.00
C VAL A 44 -7.40 23.61 -7.87
N LEU A 45 -7.57 22.32 -7.57
CA LEU A 45 -8.90 21.73 -7.36
C LEU A 45 -9.61 22.39 -6.17
N LEU A 46 -8.91 22.59 -5.05
CA LEU A 46 -9.45 23.27 -3.88
C LEU A 46 -9.88 24.71 -4.18
N ALA A 47 -9.10 25.45 -4.98
CA ALA A 47 -9.44 26.81 -5.40
C ALA A 47 -10.66 26.86 -6.32
N LYS A 48 -10.94 25.78 -7.06
CA LYS A 48 -12.11 25.62 -7.93
C LYS A 48 -13.35 25.11 -7.20
N GLY A 49 -13.30 24.91 -5.87
CA GLY A 49 -14.46 24.49 -5.07
C GLY A 49 -14.51 23.00 -4.76
N TRP A 50 -13.69 22.17 -5.41
CA TRP A 50 -13.62 20.74 -5.09
C TRP A 50 -13.14 20.51 -3.66
N ARG A 51 -13.68 19.48 -3.00
CA ARG A 51 -13.26 19.01 -1.68
C ARG A 51 -13.22 17.47 -1.69
N PRO A 52 -12.20 16.85 -1.06
CA PRO A 52 -12.19 15.40 -0.90
C PRO A 52 -13.17 14.98 0.21
N GLN A 53 -13.71 13.76 0.14
CA GLN A 53 -14.51 13.22 1.26
C GLN A 53 -13.62 12.87 2.45
N ARG A 54 -12.52 12.17 2.20
CA ARG A 54 -11.51 11.81 3.21
C ARG A 54 -10.33 12.78 3.17
N SER A 55 -9.67 12.99 4.30
CA SER A 55 -8.50 13.85 4.36
C SER A 55 -7.33 13.28 3.54
N ILE A 56 -6.70 14.12 2.73
CA ILE A 56 -5.41 13.83 2.10
C ILE A 56 -4.31 14.50 2.93
N VAL A 57 -3.27 13.74 3.26
CA VAL A 57 -2.10 14.23 4.01
C VAL A 57 -0.85 14.03 3.17
N LEU A 58 -0.10 15.11 2.96
CA LEU A 58 1.15 15.09 2.21
C LEU A 58 2.31 15.07 3.20
N CYS A 59 3.19 14.10 3.06
CA CYS A 59 4.30 13.86 3.97
C CYS A 59 5.61 13.97 3.20
N SER A 60 6.52 14.83 3.68
CA SER A 60 7.86 14.96 3.12
C SER A 60 8.89 14.61 4.19
N TRP A 61 9.31 13.35 4.17
CA TRP A 61 10.13 12.72 5.20
C TRP A 61 11.58 13.17 5.14
N SER A 62 12.32 12.92 6.22
CA SER A 62 13.74 13.21 6.32
C SER A 62 14.42 12.13 7.17
N GLY A 63 15.68 11.82 6.89
CA GLY A 63 16.43 10.76 7.54
C GLY A 63 16.08 9.37 7.01
N GLU A 64 15.52 9.26 5.81
CA GLU A 64 15.19 7.98 5.17
C GLU A 64 16.46 7.19 4.86
N GLU A 65 17.45 7.86 4.28
CA GLU A 65 18.73 7.27 3.87
C GLU A 65 19.54 6.73 5.06
N TYR A 66 19.21 7.22 6.26
CA TYR A 66 19.80 6.81 7.54
C TYR A 66 18.99 5.71 8.26
N GLY A 67 18.04 5.08 7.56
CA GLY A 67 17.21 3.99 8.07
C GLY A 67 15.79 4.41 8.42
N LEU A 68 15.10 5.11 7.52
CA LEU A 68 13.67 5.46 7.63
C LEU A 68 13.34 6.30 8.87
N LEU A 69 14.29 7.09 9.37
CA LEU A 69 14.23 7.68 10.71
C LEU A 69 13.02 8.61 10.88
N GLY A 70 12.76 9.48 9.90
CA GLY A 70 11.68 10.46 9.99
C GLY A 70 10.30 9.85 9.93
N SER A 71 10.03 9.02 8.93
CA SER A 71 8.75 8.33 8.76
C SER A 71 8.46 7.37 9.91
N THR A 72 9.48 6.66 10.39
CA THR A 72 9.39 5.76 11.54
C THR A 72 9.07 6.51 12.82
N ALA A 73 9.89 7.50 13.20
CA ALA A 73 9.69 8.25 14.44
C ALA A 73 8.35 9.00 14.44
N TRP A 74 7.97 9.59 13.31
CA TRP A 74 6.68 10.24 13.18
C TRP A 74 5.52 9.25 13.31
N SER A 75 5.64 8.06 12.72
CA SER A 75 4.64 7.00 12.83
C SER A 75 4.48 6.50 14.27
N GLU A 76 5.58 6.31 15.00
CA GLU A 76 5.56 5.89 16.41
C GLU A 76 4.88 6.93 17.31
N VAL A 77 5.22 8.20 17.16
CA VAL A 77 4.61 9.30 17.93
C VAL A 77 3.11 9.42 17.64
N ASN A 78 2.71 9.24 16.39
CA ASN A 78 1.33 9.43 15.96
C ASN A 78 0.50 8.14 15.96
N ALA A 79 1.08 6.99 16.35
CA ALA A 79 0.45 5.67 16.22
C ALA A 79 -0.92 5.58 16.91
N LYS A 80 -1.09 6.29 18.04
CA LYS A 80 -2.33 6.30 18.83
C LYS A 80 -3.28 7.47 18.51
N THR A 81 -2.90 8.33 17.57
CA THR A 81 -3.75 9.47 17.17
C THR A 81 -4.86 9.02 16.23
N PRO A 82 -5.99 9.75 16.16
CA PRO A 82 -7.05 9.47 15.18
C PRO A 82 -6.51 9.40 13.74
N LEU A 83 -5.51 10.21 13.39
CA LEU A 83 -4.90 10.22 12.06
C LEU A 83 -4.42 8.82 11.65
N LEU A 84 -3.54 8.19 12.43
CA LEU A 84 -2.97 6.89 12.06
C LEU A 84 -3.80 5.69 12.47
N GLN A 85 -4.62 5.80 13.50
CA GLN A 85 -5.60 4.75 13.83
C GLN A 85 -6.64 4.57 12.73
N ARG A 86 -6.94 5.63 11.97
CA ARG A 86 -8.01 5.67 10.97
C ARG A 86 -7.51 5.73 9.52
N ALA A 87 -6.21 5.91 9.33
CA ALA A 87 -5.60 5.96 8.00
C ALA A 87 -6.00 4.74 7.18
N MET A 88 -6.47 4.99 5.95
CA MET A 88 -6.91 3.96 5.01
C MET A 88 -5.76 3.44 4.17
N ALA A 89 -4.86 4.32 3.75
CA ALA A 89 -3.74 3.95 2.91
C ALA A 89 -2.56 4.90 3.06
N TYR A 90 -1.36 4.37 2.84
CA TYR A 90 -0.12 5.12 2.64
C TYR A 90 0.38 4.89 1.20
N LEU A 91 0.57 5.97 0.45
CA LEU A 91 1.00 5.94 -0.94
C LEU A 91 2.42 6.52 -1.02
N ASN A 92 3.38 5.66 -1.28
CA ASN A 92 4.79 5.98 -1.39
C ASN A 92 5.19 6.22 -2.85
N VAL A 93 5.92 7.31 -3.08
CA VAL A 93 6.69 7.51 -4.30
C VAL A 93 8.03 8.09 -3.89
N ASP A 94 9.03 7.23 -3.82
CA ASP A 94 10.40 7.57 -3.44
C ASP A 94 11.18 8.05 -4.68
N THR A 95 11.96 7.16 -5.27
CA THR A 95 12.48 7.31 -6.63
C THR A 95 11.33 7.10 -7.61
N GLY A 96 10.55 8.16 -7.82
CA GLY A 96 9.39 8.11 -8.70
C GLY A 96 9.76 7.82 -10.15
N VAL A 97 10.91 8.30 -10.62
CA VAL A 97 11.41 8.03 -11.99
C VAL A 97 12.92 7.86 -12.00
N SER A 98 13.37 6.72 -12.50
CA SER A 98 14.75 6.46 -12.90
C SER A 98 14.84 5.68 -14.23
N GLY A 99 13.72 5.62 -14.96
CA GLY A 99 13.54 4.87 -16.21
C GLY A 99 12.09 4.94 -16.69
N THR A 100 11.66 3.96 -17.48
CA THR A 100 10.40 4.05 -18.25
C THR A 100 9.43 2.88 -18.04
N GLN A 101 9.87 1.81 -17.36
CA GLN A 101 9.03 0.64 -17.06
C GLN A 101 8.28 0.90 -15.76
N PHE A 102 6.97 0.74 -15.75
CA PHE A 102 6.17 0.87 -14.54
C PHE A 102 6.41 -0.32 -13.59
N ARG A 103 6.49 -0.04 -12.29
CA ARG A 103 6.49 -1.04 -11.23
C ARG A 103 5.65 -0.53 -10.06
N ALA A 104 4.94 -1.45 -9.42
CA ALA A 104 4.33 -1.23 -8.14
C ALA A 104 4.53 -2.42 -7.19
N GLN A 105 4.56 -2.13 -5.90
CA GLN A 105 4.49 -3.11 -4.81
C GLN A 105 3.51 -2.60 -3.78
N GLY A 106 2.80 -3.48 -3.08
CA GLY A 106 1.80 -2.99 -2.14
C GLY A 106 0.89 -4.06 -1.59
N THR A 107 -0.03 -3.61 -0.74
CA THR A 107 -1.10 -4.44 -0.22
C THR A 107 -2.08 -4.79 -1.36
N PRO A 108 -2.35 -6.07 -1.64
CA PRO A 108 -3.20 -6.53 -2.75
C PRO A 108 -4.56 -5.83 -2.88
N VAL A 109 -5.18 -5.42 -1.77
CA VAL A 109 -6.48 -4.71 -1.80
C VAL A 109 -6.45 -3.42 -2.63
N LEU A 110 -5.28 -2.80 -2.82
CA LEU A 110 -5.09 -1.57 -3.61
C LEU A 110 -4.97 -1.83 -5.13
N GLY A 111 -4.92 -3.09 -5.57
CA GLY A 111 -4.71 -3.44 -6.98
C GLY A 111 -5.78 -2.87 -7.91
N ARG A 112 -7.06 -2.93 -7.50
CA ARG A 112 -8.20 -2.41 -8.30
C ARG A 112 -8.09 -0.89 -8.55
N VAL A 113 -7.80 -0.11 -7.50
CA VAL A 113 -7.70 1.36 -7.64
C VAL A 113 -6.50 1.76 -8.48
N LEU A 114 -5.37 1.08 -8.32
CA LEU A 114 -4.18 1.32 -9.12
C LEU A 114 -4.43 0.95 -10.59
N SER A 115 -5.09 -0.18 -10.86
CA SER A 115 -5.27 -0.70 -12.23
C SER A 115 -6.18 0.23 -13.03
N SER A 116 -7.26 0.66 -12.39
CA SER A 116 -8.12 1.70 -12.92
C SER A 116 -7.35 3.00 -13.20
N ALA A 117 -6.30 3.33 -12.42
CA ALA A 117 -5.61 4.64 -12.49
C ALA A 117 -4.63 4.64 -13.65
N LEU A 118 -3.89 3.55 -13.78
CA LEU A 118 -3.03 3.28 -14.94
C LEU A 118 -3.84 3.26 -16.23
N GLY A 119 -5.06 2.70 -16.22
CA GLY A 119 -5.96 2.69 -17.39
C GLY A 119 -6.49 4.07 -17.78
N ALA A 120 -6.30 5.10 -16.95
CA ALA A 120 -6.71 6.48 -17.23
C ALA A 120 -5.55 7.38 -17.69
N ILE A 121 -4.31 6.86 -17.71
CA ILE A 121 -3.11 7.64 -17.96
C ILE A 121 -2.44 7.12 -19.23
N ALA A 122 -2.19 8.02 -20.18
CA ALA A 122 -1.51 7.68 -21.41
C ALA A 122 -0.06 7.24 -21.12
N ASP A 123 0.41 6.19 -21.80
CA ASP A 123 1.80 5.76 -21.73
C ASP A 123 2.68 6.73 -22.54
N PRO A 124 3.64 7.45 -21.92
CA PRO A 124 4.51 8.38 -22.63
C PRO A 124 5.36 7.73 -23.75
N GLY A 125 5.66 6.44 -23.62
CA GLY A 125 6.47 5.67 -24.57
C GLY A 125 5.65 4.93 -25.62
N ARG A 126 4.34 4.80 -25.44
CA ARG A 126 3.43 4.06 -26.35
C ARG A 126 2.19 4.91 -26.70
N PRO A 127 2.27 5.77 -27.73
CA PRO A 127 1.14 6.60 -28.14
C PRO A 127 -0.11 5.77 -28.46
N GLY A 128 -1.26 6.18 -27.92
CA GLY A 128 -2.53 5.46 -28.08
C GLY A 128 -2.78 4.36 -27.06
N HIS A 129 -1.79 4.04 -26.23
CA HIS A 129 -1.88 3.06 -25.15
C HIS A 129 -1.92 3.75 -23.78
N THR A 130 -2.37 3.02 -22.77
CA THR A 130 -2.38 3.48 -21.38
C THR A 130 -1.39 2.71 -20.53
N LEU A 131 -1.01 3.27 -19.38
CA LEU A 131 -0.03 2.63 -18.50
C LEU A 131 -0.47 1.26 -17.97
N VAL A 132 -1.76 0.92 -18.00
CA VAL A 132 -2.23 -0.40 -17.54
C VAL A 132 -1.63 -1.53 -18.37
N GLU A 133 -1.28 -1.27 -19.62
CA GLU A 133 -0.65 -2.23 -20.53
C GLU A 133 0.84 -2.45 -20.21
N GLN A 134 1.41 -1.70 -19.27
CA GLN A 134 2.70 -2.03 -18.67
C GLN A 134 2.56 -3.00 -17.49
N TRP A 135 1.36 -3.15 -16.93
CA TRP A 135 1.09 -3.92 -15.72
C TRP A 135 0.36 -5.22 -16.07
N ASP A 136 1.13 -6.15 -16.66
CA ASP A 136 0.64 -7.28 -17.45
C ASP A 136 -0.01 -8.44 -16.64
N ASP A 137 -0.06 -8.33 -15.32
CA ASP A 137 -0.69 -9.29 -14.41
C ASP A 137 -1.57 -8.67 -13.31
N GLY A 138 -1.47 -7.36 -13.06
CA GLY A 138 -2.30 -6.66 -12.06
C GLY A 138 -1.98 -7.02 -10.60
N ASP A 139 -0.98 -7.87 -10.38
CA ASP A 139 -0.61 -8.35 -9.06
C ASP A 139 0.30 -7.35 -8.35
N LEU A 140 -0.03 -7.08 -7.09
CA LEU A 140 0.86 -6.36 -6.18
C LEU A 140 1.65 -7.38 -5.38
N PHE A 141 2.98 -7.32 -5.51
CA PHE A 141 3.88 -8.07 -4.66
C PHE A 141 3.95 -7.43 -3.28
N ALA A 142 4.24 -8.27 -2.27
CA ALA A 142 4.44 -7.85 -0.89
C ALA A 142 5.49 -6.72 -0.79
N LEU A 143 5.31 -5.85 0.20
CA LEU A 143 6.27 -4.82 0.57
C LEU A 143 7.31 -5.40 1.51
N GLY A 144 8.57 -5.10 1.23
CA GLY A 144 9.69 -5.45 2.10
C GLY A 144 10.10 -4.24 2.93
N SER A 145 11.39 -3.91 2.89
CA SER A 145 11.91 -2.64 3.39
C SER A 145 12.43 -1.84 2.20
N GLY A 146 12.85 -0.61 2.45
CA GLY A 146 13.63 0.17 1.49
C GLY A 146 12.94 1.44 1.02
N SER A 147 11.86 1.83 1.69
CA SER A 147 11.37 3.20 1.71
C SER A 147 10.42 3.39 2.89
N ASP A 148 9.85 4.58 3.03
CA ASP A 148 9.10 5.05 4.19
C ASP A 148 7.80 4.28 4.49
N TYR A 149 7.30 3.43 3.58
CA TYR A 149 6.10 2.62 3.81
C TYR A 149 6.24 1.60 4.94
N THR A 150 7.47 1.21 5.31
CA THR A 150 7.74 0.10 6.24
C THR A 150 7.02 0.24 7.58
N ALA A 151 7.07 1.41 8.22
CA ALA A 151 6.38 1.61 9.50
C ALA A 151 4.84 1.55 9.33
N PHE A 152 4.31 2.02 8.21
CA PHE A 152 2.88 2.04 7.94
C PHE A 152 2.32 0.62 7.77
N ILE A 153 2.96 -0.21 6.95
CA ILE A 153 2.46 -1.58 6.71
C ILE A 153 2.86 -2.54 7.83
N ASP A 154 4.14 -2.64 8.16
CA ASP A 154 4.64 -3.72 9.01
C ASP A 154 4.39 -3.48 10.50
N HIS A 155 4.34 -2.22 10.94
CA HIS A 155 4.12 -1.87 12.34
C HIS A 155 2.67 -1.46 12.63
N LEU A 156 2.05 -0.71 11.72
CA LEU A 156 0.71 -0.14 11.92
C LEU A 156 -0.40 -0.90 11.18
N GLY A 157 -0.09 -1.75 10.19
CA GLY A 157 -1.10 -2.46 9.40
C GLY A 157 -1.96 -1.52 8.56
N ILE A 158 -1.36 -0.45 8.04
CA ILE A 158 -1.98 0.48 7.09
C ILE A 158 -1.66 -0.03 5.68
N PRO A 159 -2.67 -0.36 4.85
CA PRO A 159 -2.47 -0.74 3.45
C PRO A 159 -1.55 0.25 2.76
N SER A 160 -0.50 -0.25 2.11
CA SER A 160 0.53 0.62 1.54
C SER A 160 0.78 0.28 0.07
N LEU A 161 1.15 1.27 -0.72
CA LEU A 161 1.48 1.13 -2.13
C LEU A 161 2.75 1.93 -2.42
N ASP A 162 3.70 1.33 -3.10
CA ASP A 162 4.93 1.95 -3.61
C ASP A 162 4.94 1.88 -5.13
N MET A 163 5.21 3.01 -5.79
CA MET A 163 5.11 3.14 -7.25
C MET A 163 6.35 3.84 -7.81
N ALA A 164 6.87 3.33 -8.93
CA ALA A 164 8.01 3.90 -9.61
C ALA A 164 7.98 3.62 -11.12
N PHE A 165 8.65 4.49 -11.90
CA PHE A 165 9.18 4.11 -13.20
C PHE A 165 10.68 3.81 -13.08
N TRP A 166 11.09 2.63 -13.55
CA TRP A 166 12.45 2.12 -13.39
C TRP A 166 12.98 1.55 -14.72
N PRO A 167 14.30 1.28 -14.85
CA PRO A 167 14.87 0.82 -16.11
C PRO A 167 14.89 -0.71 -16.27
N GLY A 168 14.23 -1.48 -15.38
CA GLY A 168 14.29 -2.94 -15.36
C GLY A 168 15.52 -3.53 -14.65
N ALA A 169 16.42 -2.67 -14.16
CA ALA A 169 17.62 -3.00 -13.39
C ALA A 169 18.01 -1.82 -12.48
N ALA A 170 19.13 -1.94 -11.73
CA ALA A 170 19.69 -0.80 -11.00
C ALA A 170 20.09 0.32 -11.98
N TYR A 171 19.69 1.57 -11.70
CA TYR A 171 19.81 2.69 -12.65
C TYR A 171 21.21 3.34 -12.73
N GLY A 172 22.26 2.61 -12.31
CA GLY A 172 23.67 2.91 -12.59
C GLY A 172 24.31 4.07 -11.83
N VAL A 173 23.54 5.06 -11.39
CA VAL A 173 24.03 6.23 -10.64
C VAL A 173 23.53 6.30 -9.19
N TYR A 174 22.76 5.30 -8.76
CA TYR A 174 22.20 5.17 -7.40
C TYR A 174 23.24 5.50 -6.31
N HIS A 175 22.85 6.37 -5.37
CA HIS A 175 23.65 6.79 -4.21
C HIS A 175 25.05 7.34 -4.54
N SER A 176 25.22 7.90 -5.75
CA SER A 176 26.49 8.48 -6.19
C SER A 176 26.36 9.97 -6.50
N VAL A 177 27.50 10.64 -6.63
CA VAL A 177 27.58 12.04 -7.10
C VAL A 177 27.03 12.23 -8.53
N PHE A 178 26.84 11.14 -9.27
CA PHE A 178 26.28 11.17 -10.63
C PHE A 178 24.75 11.16 -10.66
N ASP A 179 24.08 10.86 -9.54
CA ASP A 179 22.64 11.03 -9.39
C ASP A 179 22.30 12.53 -9.31
N SER A 180 22.33 13.16 -10.48
CA SER A 180 22.37 14.60 -10.69
C SER A 180 21.28 15.02 -11.67
N PHE A 181 20.90 16.30 -11.63
CA PHE A 181 19.90 16.84 -12.54
C PHE A 181 20.28 16.62 -14.02
N GLU A 182 21.56 16.79 -14.37
CA GLU A 182 22.06 16.55 -15.73
C GLU A 182 21.79 15.10 -16.18
N TRP A 183 22.03 14.11 -15.32
CA TRP A 183 21.71 12.71 -15.63
C TRP A 183 20.21 12.51 -15.80
N MET A 184 19.38 13.14 -14.95
CA MET A 184 17.93 13.02 -15.06
C MET A 184 17.41 13.62 -16.38
N ASP A 185 17.87 14.82 -16.74
CA ASP A 185 17.42 15.53 -17.94
C ASP A 185 17.92 14.89 -19.24
N SER A 186 19.09 14.26 -19.22
CA SER A 186 19.70 13.66 -20.43
C SER A 186 19.48 12.15 -20.58
N VAL A 187 19.26 11.41 -19.49
CA VAL A 187 19.16 9.95 -19.48
C VAL A 187 17.93 9.44 -18.73
N GLY A 188 17.69 9.92 -17.51
CA GLY A 188 16.66 9.39 -16.62
C GLY A 188 15.24 9.55 -17.17
N ASP A 189 14.87 10.76 -17.57
CA ASP A 189 13.59 11.09 -18.21
C ASP A 189 13.69 12.36 -19.07
N PRO A 190 14.33 12.29 -20.27
CA PRO A 190 14.44 13.44 -21.15
C PRO A 190 13.07 14.04 -21.51
N GLY A 191 12.86 15.29 -21.11
CA GLY A 191 11.60 16.00 -21.27
C GLY A 191 10.53 15.68 -20.22
N PHE A 192 10.89 14.99 -19.13
CA PHE A 192 10.10 14.79 -17.91
C PHE A 192 8.71 14.16 -18.12
N LYS A 193 8.55 13.34 -19.16
CA LYS A 193 7.23 12.80 -19.53
C LYS A 193 6.76 11.74 -18.54
N TYR A 194 7.67 10.93 -18.01
CA TYR A 194 7.36 9.94 -17.00
C TYR A 194 7.15 10.57 -15.62
N HIS A 195 7.80 11.70 -15.31
CA HIS A 195 7.49 12.49 -14.11
C HIS A 195 6.06 13.04 -14.13
N VAL A 196 5.61 13.53 -15.29
CA VAL A 196 4.22 13.97 -15.48
C VAL A 196 3.27 12.78 -15.29
N ALA A 197 3.56 11.64 -15.91
CA ALA A 197 2.74 10.44 -15.80
C ALA A 197 2.65 9.92 -14.35
N MET A 198 3.77 9.90 -13.62
CA MET A 198 3.79 9.50 -12.20
C MET A 198 3.03 10.49 -11.31
N SER A 199 3.16 11.80 -11.56
CA SER A 199 2.39 12.82 -10.82
C SER A 199 0.87 12.65 -11.04
N GLN A 200 0.47 12.36 -12.28
CA GLN A 200 -0.93 12.04 -12.61
C GLN A 200 -1.39 10.76 -11.91
N LEU A 201 -0.55 9.71 -11.90
CA LEU A 201 -0.86 8.44 -11.28
C LEU A 201 -1.04 8.56 -9.77
N TRP A 202 -0.05 9.12 -9.08
CA TRP A 202 -0.06 9.28 -7.64
C TRP A 202 -1.23 10.15 -7.17
N GLY A 203 -1.45 11.28 -7.86
CA GLY A 203 -2.60 12.14 -7.62
C GLY A 203 -3.93 11.45 -7.87
N LEU A 204 -4.07 10.68 -8.96
CA LEU A 204 -5.33 10.01 -9.31
C LEU A 204 -5.68 8.86 -8.36
N VAL A 205 -4.68 8.07 -7.93
CA VAL A 205 -4.87 7.04 -6.89
C VAL A 205 -5.34 7.71 -5.59
N ALA A 206 -4.68 8.79 -5.17
CA ALA A 206 -5.08 9.56 -4.00
C ALA A 206 -6.51 10.12 -4.11
N LEU A 207 -6.87 10.71 -5.25
CA LEU A 207 -8.20 11.26 -5.48
C LEU A 207 -9.30 10.20 -5.40
N ARG A 208 -9.06 9.01 -5.95
CA ARG A 208 -10.05 7.91 -5.93
C ARG A 208 -10.21 7.29 -4.56
N LEU A 209 -9.13 7.17 -3.80
CA LEU A 209 -9.19 6.76 -2.39
C LEU A 209 -9.89 7.82 -1.55
N ALA A 210 -9.53 9.09 -1.74
CA ALA A 210 -10.09 10.19 -0.97
C ALA A 210 -11.58 10.44 -1.27
N GLY A 211 -12.05 10.04 -2.46
CA GLY A 211 -13.40 10.31 -2.95
C GLY A 211 -13.63 11.80 -3.24
N SER A 212 -14.79 12.12 -3.79
CA SER A 212 -15.22 13.50 -4.06
C SER A 212 -16.61 13.74 -3.50
N SER A 213 -16.81 14.83 -2.77
CA SER A 213 -18.15 15.38 -2.52
C SER A 213 -18.63 16.11 -3.76
N SER A 214 -19.92 16.03 -4.09
CA SER A 214 -20.48 16.79 -5.21
C SER A 214 -20.72 18.26 -4.81
N GLU A 215 -20.60 19.20 -5.76
CA GLU A 215 -20.87 20.62 -5.49
C GLU A 215 -22.34 20.82 -5.11
N GLY A 216 -22.60 21.42 -3.94
CA GLY A 216 -23.95 21.69 -3.45
C GLY A 216 -24.52 20.66 -2.47
N GLU A 217 -23.77 19.61 -2.12
CA GLU A 217 -24.10 18.77 -0.96
C GLU A 217 -23.98 19.60 0.33
N ASP A 218 -25.05 19.64 1.11
CA ASP A 218 -25.14 20.35 2.39
C ASP A 218 -23.98 19.94 3.31
N VAL A 219 -23.19 20.91 3.77
CA VAL A 219 -21.90 20.73 4.46
C VAL A 219 -22.08 20.31 5.93
N SER A 220 -23.27 19.84 6.30
CA SER A 220 -23.51 19.03 7.51
C SER A 220 -23.22 17.55 7.25
N ALA A 221 -22.03 17.29 6.67
CA ALA A 221 -21.45 16.02 6.21
C ALA A 221 -22.33 14.76 6.31
N PRO A 222 -23.04 14.36 5.23
CA PRO A 222 -23.69 13.05 5.15
C PRO A 222 -22.63 11.92 5.16
N PRO A 223 -23.00 10.68 5.55
CA PRO A 223 -22.10 9.53 5.51
C PRO A 223 -21.58 9.27 4.09
N SER A 224 -20.44 8.58 3.98
CA SER A 224 -19.88 8.16 2.67
C SER A 224 -20.96 7.48 1.83
N THR A 225 -21.20 7.99 0.63
CA THR A 225 -22.18 7.46 -0.33
C THR A 225 -21.58 6.40 -1.25
N THR A 226 -20.28 6.16 -1.14
CA THR A 226 -19.53 5.18 -1.93
C THR A 226 -18.67 4.29 -1.03
N THR A 227 -18.38 3.09 -1.52
CA THR A 227 -17.42 2.18 -0.90
C THR A 227 -15.98 2.57 -1.20
N VAL A 228 -15.06 2.24 -0.30
CA VAL A 228 -13.62 2.33 -0.56
C VAL A 228 -13.27 1.38 -1.70
N PRO A 229 -12.40 1.77 -2.67
CA PRO A 229 -12.14 0.98 -3.87
C PRO A 229 -11.15 -0.18 -3.63
N PHE A 230 -11.37 -0.93 -2.55
CA PHE A 230 -10.55 -2.08 -2.16
C PHE A 230 -11.10 -3.37 -2.77
N ASN A 231 -10.20 -4.27 -3.18
CA ASN A 231 -10.57 -5.58 -3.68
C ASN A 231 -10.00 -6.71 -2.81
N PHE A 232 -10.84 -7.30 -1.96
CA PHE A 232 -10.39 -8.34 -1.03
C PHE A 232 -10.18 -9.71 -1.69
N THR A 233 -10.69 -9.94 -2.91
CA THR A 233 -10.39 -11.21 -3.62
C THR A 233 -8.91 -11.29 -3.97
N LEU A 234 -8.29 -10.16 -4.35
CA LEU A 234 -6.84 -10.07 -4.58
C LEU A 234 -6.04 -10.40 -3.31
N GLN A 235 -6.51 -9.96 -2.14
CA GLN A 235 -5.89 -10.30 -0.86
C GLN A 235 -6.02 -11.80 -0.55
N ALA A 236 -7.17 -12.40 -0.84
CA ALA A 236 -7.40 -13.83 -0.61
C ALA A 236 -6.55 -14.72 -1.54
N GLU A 237 -6.39 -14.30 -2.80
CA GLU A 237 -5.50 -14.92 -3.79
C GLU A 237 -4.04 -14.83 -3.33
N ALA A 238 -3.59 -13.63 -2.91
CA ALA A 238 -2.24 -13.42 -2.40
C ALA A 238 -1.93 -14.28 -1.17
N ILE A 239 -2.84 -14.36 -0.19
CA ILE A 239 -2.68 -15.25 0.99
C ILE A 239 -2.55 -16.72 0.55
N GLY A 240 -3.34 -17.15 -0.44
CA GLY A 240 -3.24 -18.49 -1.02
C GLY A 240 -1.86 -18.75 -1.62
N THR A 241 -1.34 -17.82 -2.42
CA THR A 241 0.02 -17.88 -2.98
C THR A 241 1.08 -17.93 -1.90
N TYR A 242 0.96 -17.12 -0.84
CA TYR A 242 1.95 -17.11 0.25
C TYR A 242 2.01 -18.45 1.00
N ILE A 243 0.85 -19.09 1.23
CA ILE A 243 0.79 -20.42 1.84
C ILE A 243 1.37 -21.48 0.89
N ALA A 244 1.07 -21.40 -0.41
CA ALA A 244 1.62 -22.31 -1.40
C ALA A 244 3.14 -22.22 -1.48
N ASP A 245 3.70 -21.01 -1.48
CA ASP A 245 5.14 -20.76 -1.45
C ASP A 245 5.80 -21.31 -0.18
N ALA A 246 5.13 -21.15 0.98
CA ALA A 246 5.62 -21.71 2.23
C ALA A 246 5.65 -23.25 2.21
N LYS A 247 4.64 -23.90 1.62
CA LYS A 247 4.57 -25.36 1.45
C LYS A 247 5.56 -25.92 0.45
N ALA A 248 5.90 -25.16 -0.58
CA ALA A 248 6.88 -25.56 -1.59
C ALA A 248 8.31 -25.66 -1.03
N ARG A 249 8.55 -25.11 0.17
CA ARG A 249 9.86 -25.18 0.81
C ARG A 249 10.15 -26.57 1.38
N PRO A 250 11.38 -27.07 1.22
CA PRO A 250 11.77 -28.32 1.85
C PRO A 250 11.65 -28.23 3.38
N ASN A 251 10.69 -28.99 3.94
CA ASN A 251 10.47 -29.09 5.38
C ASN A 251 10.30 -30.53 5.86
N GLY A 252 10.41 -31.53 4.99
CA GLY A 252 10.27 -32.95 5.36
C GLY A 252 8.92 -33.30 6.01
N THR A 253 7.84 -32.55 5.72
CA THR A 253 6.51 -32.65 6.37
C THR A 253 6.48 -32.29 7.86
N MET A 254 7.48 -31.54 8.34
CA MET A 254 7.59 -31.14 9.74
C MET A 254 6.69 -29.96 10.14
N VAL A 255 6.10 -29.25 9.18
CA VAL A 255 5.23 -28.09 9.43
C VAL A 255 3.79 -28.42 9.05
N ASP A 256 2.85 -28.18 9.97
CA ASP A 256 1.43 -28.37 9.76
C ASP A 256 0.75 -27.10 9.22
N TYR A 257 0.33 -27.15 7.96
CA TYR A 257 -0.34 -26.03 7.29
C TYR A 257 -1.87 -26.10 7.32
N ARG A 258 -2.47 -27.12 7.95
CA ARG A 258 -3.94 -27.33 7.89
C ARG A 258 -4.72 -26.15 8.46
N ALA A 259 -4.23 -25.55 9.54
CA ALA A 259 -4.85 -24.37 10.13
C ALA A 259 -4.78 -23.15 9.19
N LEU A 260 -3.65 -22.97 8.49
CA LEU A 260 -3.49 -21.92 7.48
C LEU A 260 -4.44 -22.12 6.30
N ASP A 261 -4.57 -23.34 5.80
CA ASP A 261 -5.50 -23.67 4.70
C ASP A 261 -6.95 -23.38 5.08
N ALA A 262 -7.36 -23.78 6.29
CA ALA A 262 -8.71 -23.51 6.78
C ALA A 262 -8.97 -22.01 6.94
N ALA A 263 -8.01 -21.27 7.50
CA ALA A 263 -8.10 -19.83 7.66
C ALA A 263 -8.15 -19.10 6.31
N GLN A 264 -7.34 -19.51 5.33
CA GLN A 264 -7.35 -18.96 3.97
C GLN A 264 -8.69 -19.20 3.29
N ALA A 265 -9.25 -20.42 3.37
CA ALA A 265 -10.55 -20.72 2.80
C ALA A 265 -11.67 -19.85 3.42
N LYS A 266 -11.62 -19.64 4.73
CA LYS A 266 -12.56 -18.75 5.43
C LYS A 266 -12.40 -17.29 4.99
N PHE A 267 -11.15 -16.82 4.86
CA PHE A 267 -10.86 -15.47 4.37
C PHE A 267 -11.34 -15.27 2.93
N ALA A 268 -11.13 -16.25 2.04
CA ALA A 268 -11.63 -16.21 0.67
C ALA A 268 -13.17 -16.11 0.62
N ALA A 269 -13.87 -16.89 1.45
CA ALA A 269 -15.32 -16.78 1.57
C ALA A 269 -15.76 -15.40 2.10
N ALA A 270 -15.03 -14.83 3.07
CA ALA A 270 -15.29 -13.48 3.58
C ALA A 270 -15.04 -12.39 2.53
N ALA A 271 -13.99 -12.52 1.73
CA ALA A 271 -13.67 -11.62 0.63
C ALA A 271 -14.79 -11.61 -0.42
N GLU A 272 -15.22 -12.78 -0.88
CA GLU A 272 -16.34 -12.90 -1.83
C GLU A 272 -17.64 -12.32 -1.26
N HIS A 273 -17.92 -12.60 0.01
CA HIS A 273 -19.09 -12.03 0.69
C HIS A 273 -19.03 -10.50 0.74
N ALA A 274 -17.89 -9.91 1.11
CA ALA A 274 -17.70 -8.47 1.16
C ALA A 274 -17.84 -7.83 -0.23
N MET A 275 -17.29 -8.43 -1.28
CA MET A 275 -17.45 -7.93 -2.66
C MET A 275 -18.89 -8.07 -3.18
N ALA A 276 -19.63 -9.09 -2.74
CA ALA A 276 -21.05 -9.21 -3.07
C ALA A 276 -21.89 -8.14 -2.33
N GLN A 277 -21.59 -7.90 -1.05
CA GLN A 277 -22.21 -6.83 -0.27
C GLN A 277 -21.90 -5.45 -0.87
N GLU A 278 -20.67 -5.20 -1.30
CA GLU A 278 -20.27 -3.97 -2.00
C GLU A 278 -21.18 -3.72 -3.22
N ARG A 279 -21.30 -4.70 -4.11
CA ARG A 279 -22.15 -4.59 -5.32
C ARG A 279 -23.61 -4.35 -4.97
N ALA A 280 -24.14 -5.05 -3.97
CA ALA A 280 -25.52 -4.87 -3.52
C ALA A 280 -25.75 -3.47 -2.93
N ALA A 281 -24.88 -3.03 -2.02
CA ALA A 281 -24.96 -1.74 -1.34
C ALA A 281 -24.87 -0.57 -2.33
N MET A 282 -23.98 -0.66 -3.32
CA MET A 282 -23.86 0.33 -4.39
C MET A 282 -25.08 0.34 -5.33
N GLY A 283 -25.71 -0.82 -5.57
CA GLY A 283 -26.93 -0.91 -6.37
C GLY A 283 -28.16 -0.32 -5.69
N THR A 284 -28.29 -0.53 -4.37
CA THR A 284 -29.45 -0.07 -3.57
C THR A 284 -29.24 1.29 -2.90
N HIS A 285 -28.02 1.83 -2.92
CA HIS A 285 -27.61 3.02 -2.17
C HIS A 285 -27.86 2.88 -0.65
N ASP A 286 -27.62 1.70 -0.10
CA ASP A 286 -27.74 1.44 1.34
C ASP A 286 -26.58 2.09 2.10
N LEU A 287 -26.77 3.32 2.55
CA LEU A 287 -25.76 4.12 3.23
C LEU A 287 -25.25 3.49 4.54
N ALA A 288 -26.11 2.75 5.25
CA ALA A 288 -25.72 2.08 6.48
C ALA A 288 -24.79 0.90 6.18
N LEU A 289 -25.12 0.11 5.16
CA LEU A 289 -24.26 -0.98 4.70
C LEU A 289 -22.94 -0.45 4.11
N ILE A 290 -22.96 0.64 3.34
CA ILE A 290 -21.74 1.29 2.80
C ILE A 290 -20.81 1.72 3.93
N ARG A 291 -21.34 2.38 4.96
CA ARG A 291 -20.55 2.80 6.12
C ARG A 291 -19.93 1.61 6.86
N SER A 292 -20.73 0.57 7.13
CA SER A 292 -20.25 -0.66 7.77
C SER A 292 -19.20 -1.39 6.94
N LEU A 293 -19.38 -1.46 5.62
CA LEU A 293 -18.40 -2.03 4.69
C LEU A 293 -17.09 -1.23 4.72
N ASN A 294 -17.15 0.09 4.63
CA ASN A 294 -15.95 0.94 4.66
C ASN A 294 -15.14 0.74 5.94
N GLU A 295 -15.80 0.68 7.09
CA GLU A 295 -15.15 0.42 8.36
C GLU A 295 -14.43 -0.94 8.34
N ARG A 296 -15.12 -2.00 7.94
CA ARG A 296 -14.50 -3.35 7.84
C ARG A 296 -13.36 -3.37 6.83
N MET A 297 -13.58 -2.85 5.63
CA MET A 297 -12.58 -2.87 4.54
C MET A 297 -11.31 -2.08 4.90
N VAL A 298 -11.44 -0.93 5.57
CA VAL A 298 -10.29 -0.11 5.97
C VAL A 298 -9.47 -0.79 7.08
N TYR A 299 -10.12 -1.47 8.02
CA TYR A 299 -9.45 -1.99 9.22
C TYR A 299 -9.08 -3.48 9.17
N THR A 300 -9.42 -4.20 8.10
CA THR A 300 -9.06 -5.62 7.95
C THR A 300 -7.55 -5.85 7.94
N GLU A 301 -6.75 -4.99 7.30
CA GLU A 301 -5.29 -5.19 7.22
C GLU A 301 -4.62 -5.22 8.60
N ARG A 302 -5.13 -4.43 9.55
CA ARG A 302 -4.66 -4.41 10.95
C ARG A 302 -4.91 -5.74 11.66
N GLN A 303 -5.83 -6.55 11.16
CA GLN A 303 -6.08 -7.89 11.68
C GLN A 303 -4.96 -8.86 11.34
N PHE A 304 -4.00 -8.52 10.48
CA PHE A 304 -2.81 -9.35 10.23
C PHE A 304 -1.64 -9.04 11.17
N LEU A 305 -1.76 -8.05 12.06
CA LEU A 305 -0.71 -7.72 13.03
C LEU A 305 -0.70 -8.70 14.21
N THR A 306 0.48 -9.18 14.58
CA THR A 306 0.73 -9.93 15.81
C THR A 306 1.03 -8.97 16.98
N ALA A 307 0.66 -9.36 18.19
CA ALA A 307 0.90 -8.53 19.38
C ALA A 307 2.40 -8.44 19.72
N ASP A 308 3.12 -9.56 19.62
CA ASP A 308 4.53 -9.68 20.02
C ASP A 308 5.53 -9.32 18.91
N GLY A 309 5.04 -9.12 17.68
CA GLY A 309 5.88 -8.99 16.50
C GLY A 309 6.44 -10.33 16.01
N LEU A 310 7.33 -10.27 15.02
CA LEU A 310 8.04 -11.43 14.51
C LEU A 310 9.18 -11.85 15.45
N PRO A 311 9.53 -13.15 15.51
CA PRO A 311 10.71 -13.63 16.23
C PRO A 311 11.96 -12.83 15.87
N GLU A 312 12.75 -12.45 16.88
CA GLU A 312 13.96 -11.62 16.77
C GLU A 312 13.79 -10.22 16.15
N ARG A 313 12.59 -9.84 15.70
CA ARG A 313 12.32 -8.55 15.04
C ARG A 313 10.95 -7.99 15.41
N LYS A 314 10.76 -7.76 16.71
CA LYS A 314 9.47 -7.37 17.31
C LYS A 314 8.84 -6.08 16.75
N TYR A 315 9.62 -5.26 16.06
CA TYR A 315 9.10 -4.07 15.39
C TYR A 315 8.18 -4.41 14.22
N PHE A 316 8.50 -5.46 13.45
CA PHE A 316 7.64 -5.94 12.37
C PHE A 316 6.57 -6.87 12.96
N LYS A 317 5.32 -6.49 12.81
CA LYS A 317 4.15 -7.18 13.40
C LYS A 317 3.29 -7.87 12.37
N HIS A 318 3.41 -7.53 11.09
CA HIS A 318 2.57 -8.08 10.06
C HIS A 318 2.91 -9.56 9.78
N CYS A 319 1.94 -10.47 9.93
CA CYS A 319 2.20 -11.91 9.83
C CYS A 319 2.24 -12.43 8.38
N LEU A 320 1.72 -11.66 7.41
CA LEU A 320 1.71 -12.07 6.00
C LEU A 320 2.94 -11.59 5.22
N GLN A 321 3.56 -10.50 5.64
CA GLN A 321 4.68 -9.88 4.95
C GLN A 321 5.58 -9.15 5.95
N ALA A 322 6.87 -9.11 5.65
CA ALA A 322 7.85 -8.25 6.31
C ALA A 322 9.13 -8.21 5.45
N PRO A 323 10.09 -7.31 5.72
CA PRO A 323 11.42 -7.40 5.14
C PRO A 323 12.07 -8.74 5.47
N GLY A 324 12.87 -9.32 4.57
CA GLY A 324 13.61 -10.55 4.87
C GLY A 324 14.83 -10.34 5.76
N LEU A 325 15.16 -11.31 6.61
CA LEU A 325 16.34 -11.25 7.49
C LEU A 325 17.66 -11.02 6.73
N TYR A 326 17.80 -11.65 5.55
CA TYR A 326 19.05 -11.70 4.79
C TYR A 326 18.89 -11.26 3.33
N THR A 327 17.76 -10.65 2.97
CA THR A 327 17.46 -10.26 1.58
C THR A 327 17.43 -8.76 1.36
N GLY A 328 17.94 -7.98 2.32
CA GLY A 328 17.93 -6.52 2.26
C GLY A 328 16.49 -6.01 2.14
N TYR A 329 16.22 -5.26 1.08
CA TYR A 329 14.92 -4.64 0.80
C TYR A 329 13.83 -5.63 0.38
N ALA A 330 14.18 -6.82 -0.08
CA ALA A 330 13.17 -7.74 -0.61
C ALA A 330 12.24 -8.28 0.50
N PRO A 331 10.92 -8.36 0.23
CA PRO A 331 9.94 -8.91 1.15
C PRO A 331 10.13 -10.42 1.37
N LYS A 332 9.56 -10.89 2.47
CA LYS A 332 9.24 -12.30 2.73
C LYS A 332 7.77 -12.43 3.09
N THR A 333 7.12 -13.41 2.48
CA THR A 333 5.72 -13.75 2.75
C THR A 333 5.67 -14.84 3.83
N LEU A 334 4.67 -14.76 4.70
CA LEU A 334 4.61 -15.56 5.95
C LEU A 334 5.96 -15.60 6.69
N PRO A 335 6.59 -14.44 6.97
CA PRO A 335 8.00 -14.33 7.35
C PRO A 335 8.36 -15.18 8.59
N GLY A 336 7.49 -15.26 9.59
CA GLY A 336 7.72 -16.09 10.77
C GLY A 336 7.84 -17.59 10.45
N VAL A 337 7.02 -18.10 9.53
CA VAL A 337 7.11 -19.49 9.04
C VAL A 337 8.32 -19.65 8.13
N TYR A 338 8.50 -18.72 7.19
CA TYR A 338 9.57 -18.74 6.22
C TYR A 338 10.94 -18.84 6.88
N ASP A 339 11.21 -17.96 7.84
CA ASP A 339 12.52 -17.83 8.48
C ASP A 339 12.81 -19.03 9.39
N ALA A 340 11.81 -19.52 10.12
CA ALA A 340 11.94 -20.69 10.98
C ALA A 340 12.20 -21.97 10.17
N VAL A 341 11.49 -22.16 9.03
CA VAL A 341 11.76 -23.26 8.09
C VAL A 341 13.18 -23.16 7.52
N SER A 342 13.63 -21.95 7.15
CA SER A 342 15.00 -21.74 6.67
C SER A 342 16.07 -22.02 7.72
N ALA A 343 15.76 -21.84 9.00
CA ALA A 343 16.64 -22.16 10.12
C ALA A 343 16.57 -23.64 10.57
N GLY A 344 15.61 -24.42 10.07
CA GLY A 344 15.33 -25.78 10.56
C GLY A 344 14.70 -25.80 11.96
N ASP A 345 14.14 -24.67 12.41
CA ASP A 345 13.43 -24.54 13.68
C ASP A 345 11.95 -24.87 13.49
N TRP A 346 11.63 -26.15 13.58
CA TRP A 346 10.28 -26.66 13.34
C TRP A 346 9.28 -26.27 14.43
N GLU A 347 9.74 -26.05 15.66
CA GLU A 347 8.87 -25.61 16.77
C GLU A 347 8.37 -24.19 16.50
N THR A 348 9.30 -23.27 16.20
CA THR A 348 8.93 -21.89 15.82
C THR A 348 8.13 -21.86 14.52
N ALA A 349 8.45 -22.71 13.54
CA ALA A 349 7.70 -22.75 12.28
C ALA A 349 6.23 -23.12 12.49
N ASN A 350 5.95 -24.14 13.31
CA ASN A 350 4.57 -24.52 13.64
C ASN A 350 3.87 -23.44 14.48
N ALA A 351 4.55 -22.86 15.48
CA ALA A 351 3.99 -21.79 16.28
C ALA A 351 3.60 -20.56 15.43
N GLN A 352 4.49 -20.13 14.51
CA GLN A 352 4.22 -19.03 13.60
C GLN A 352 3.13 -19.36 12.58
N ALA A 353 3.02 -20.62 12.13
CA ALA A 353 1.93 -21.05 11.26
C ALA A 353 0.58 -20.97 11.97
N THR A 354 0.50 -21.38 13.24
CA THR A 354 -0.69 -21.23 14.08
C THR A 354 -1.06 -19.76 14.28
N ILE A 355 -0.09 -18.91 14.67
CA ILE A 355 -0.32 -17.47 14.87
C ILE A 355 -0.85 -16.83 13.59
N ALA A 356 -0.22 -17.10 12.44
CA ALA A 356 -0.68 -16.56 11.16
C ALA A 356 -2.09 -17.06 10.79
N ALA A 357 -2.42 -18.33 11.04
CA ALA A 357 -3.76 -18.86 10.83
C ALA A 357 -4.80 -18.15 11.71
N GLU A 358 -4.51 -17.92 12.99
CA GLU A 358 -5.38 -17.19 13.92
C GLU A 358 -5.61 -15.75 13.46
N ARG A 359 -4.58 -15.06 12.97
CA ARG A 359 -4.70 -13.69 12.44
C ARG A 359 -5.50 -13.64 11.14
N ILE A 360 -5.31 -14.60 10.23
CA ILE A 360 -6.11 -14.72 9.01
C ILE A 360 -7.58 -15.02 9.35
N ASP A 361 -7.85 -15.89 10.32
CA ASP A 361 -9.22 -16.20 10.78
C ASP A 361 -9.90 -14.97 11.43
N ALA A 362 -9.15 -14.22 12.26
CA ALA A 362 -9.61 -12.97 12.84
C ALA A 362 -9.93 -11.93 11.75
N ALA A 363 -9.07 -11.80 10.74
CA ALA A 363 -9.30 -10.94 9.59
C ALA A 363 -10.54 -11.34 8.79
N ALA A 364 -10.74 -12.65 8.57
CA ALA A 364 -11.92 -13.18 7.88
C ALA A 364 -13.21 -12.87 8.66
N THR A 365 -13.19 -13.08 9.98
CA THR A 365 -14.32 -12.81 10.87
C THR A 365 -14.64 -11.32 10.91
N PHE A 366 -13.63 -10.47 11.02
CA PHE A 366 -13.77 -9.01 11.00
C PHE A 366 -14.35 -8.53 9.66
N LEU A 367 -13.81 -9.02 8.55
CA LEU A 367 -14.27 -8.67 7.20
C LEU A 367 -15.69 -9.18 6.94
N MET A 368 -16.11 -10.31 7.50
CA MET A 368 -17.48 -10.82 7.37
C MET A 368 -18.50 -9.89 8.07
N GLY A 369 -18.11 -9.27 9.18
CA GLY A 369 -18.99 -8.48 10.04
C GLY A 369 -19.87 -9.37 10.94
N SER A 370 -20.46 -8.77 11.97
CA SER A 370 -21.46 -9.44 12.80
C SER A 370 -22.73 -9.71 11.98
N ILE A 371 -23.12 -10.98 11.89
CA ILE A 371 -24.38 -11.45 11.29
C ILE A 371 -25.58 -11.03 12.14
#